data_AF-A0A4R4NMG5-F1
#
_entry.id   AF-A0A4R4NMG5-F1
#
_cell.length_a   1.000
_cell.length_b   1.000
_cell.length_c   1.000
_cell.angle_alpha   90.00
_cell.angle_beta   90.00
_cell.angle_gamma   90.00
#
_symmetry.space_group_name_H-M   'P 1'
#
loop_
_entity.id
_entity.type
_entity.pdbx_description
1 polymer ?
#
loop_
_entity_poly.entity_id
_entity_poly.type
_entity_poly.pdbx_seq_one_letter_code
_entity_poly.pdbx_strand_id
1 'polypeptide(L)'
;MGSSPVEQALRQEVALWAERGGLLFRQARHAASLNQKTLASVSGTSRTTLSAYEHGRKSPTLETAGRILDAAGFRLTLEAKVEFATRVTGDGRIFHVPSRLRRLPVAAALGVVRVRGRAHDLADRGERRAAYTALLCGGGPQELLDHVDGVLLVELFDELDLPPAVRAEWRPLVEAARQEAGVIK
;
A
#
# COMPACT_ATOMS: atom_id res chain seq x y z
N MET A 1 -11.57 39.61 -0.25
CA MET A 1 -10.74 38.77 0.64
C MET A 1 -10.46 37.45 -0.08
N GLY A 2 -9.28 37.30 -0.68
CA GLY A 2 -8.87 36.06 -1.36
C GLY A 2 -8.43 35.01 -0.32
N SER A 3 -8.82 33.75 -0.53
CA SER A 3 -8.44 32.62 0.33
C SER A 3 -6.91 32.50 0.41
N SER A 4 -6.38 32.26 1.62
CA SER A 4 -4.94 32.14 1.89
C SER A 4 -4.31 30.98 1.10
N PRO A 5 -3.04 31.07 0.66
CA PRO A 5 -2.32 29.98 -0.02
C PRO A 5 -2.39 28.63 0.73
N VAL A 6 -2.42 28.67 2.07
CA VAL A 6 -2.57 27.48 2.92
C VAL A 6 -3.96 26.85 2.79
N GLU A 7 -5.01 27.66 2.72
CA GLU A 7 -6.39 27.20 2.52
C GLU A 7 -6.58 26.63 1.11
N GLN A 8 -5.87 27.14 0.11
CA GLN A 8 -5.90 26.61 -1.25
C GLN A 8 -5.21 25.24 -1.33
N ALA A 9 -4.06 25.07 -0.68
CA ALA A 9 -3.35 23.79 -0.61
C ALA A 9 -4.18 22.72 0.13
N LEU A 10 -4.77 23.06 1.28
CA LEU A 10 -5.67 22.17 2.02
C LEU A 10 -6.93 21.81 1.20
N ARG A 11 -7.51 22.76 0.45
CA ARG A 11 -8.64 22.48 -0.45
C ARG A 11 -8.25 21.57 -1.62
N GLN A 12 -7.05 21.73 -2.17
CA GLN A 12 -6.52 20.84 -3.21
C GLN A 12 -6.31 19.42 -2.67
N GLU A 13 -5.79 19.29 -1.44
CA GLU A 13 -5.62 18.00 -0.78
C GLU A 13 -6.97 17.33 -0.49
N VAL A 14 -7.96 18.07 0.03
CA VAL A 14 -9.32 17.55 0.27
C VAL A 14 -10.06 17.19 -1.04
N ALA A 15 -9.87 17.96 -2.10
CA ALA A 15 -10.43 17.66 -3.42
C ALA A 15 -9.80 16.39 -4.02
N LEU A 16 -8.49 16.20 -3.83
CA LEU A 16 -7.77 14.97 -4.20
C LEU A 16 -8.36 13.75 -3.48
N TRP A 17 -8.74 13.89 -2.22
CA TRP A 17 -9.39 12.82 -1.45
C TRP A 17 -10.84 12.55 -1.88
N ALA A 18 -11.62 13.58 -2.22
CA ALA A 18 -12.99 13.41 -2.72
C ALA A 18 -13.02 12.71 -4.10
N GLU A 19 -12.10 13.07 -4.99
CA GLU A 19 -11.93 12.40 -6.29
C GLU A 19 -11.48 10.95 -6.11
N ARG A 20 -10.49 10.70 -5.23
CA ARG A 20 -10.05 9.35 -4.86
C ARG A 20 -11.15 8.51 -4.23
N GLY A 21 -12.00 9.10 -3.38
CA GLY A 21 -13.14 8.42 -2.77
C GLY A 21 -14.18 7.95 -3.78
N GLY A 22 -14.49 8.78 -4.80
CA GLY A 22 -15.38 8.40 -5.89
C GLY A 22 -14.82 7.26 -6.77
N LEU A 23 -13.49 7.22 -6.94
CA LEU A 23 -12.83 6.13 -7.65
C LEU A 23 -12.96 4.79 -6.93
N LEU A 24 -12.91 4.76 -5.59
CA LEU A 24 -13.06 3.52 -4.81
C LEU A 24 -14.42 2.85 -5.06
N PHE A 25 -15.51 3.62 -5.05
CA PHE A 25 -16.84 3.05 -5.32
C PHE A 25 -16.97 2.54 -6.74
N ARG A 26 -16.42 3.28 -7.70
CA ARG A 26 -16.41 2.86 -9.10
C ARG A 26 -15.64 1.55 -9.27
N GLN A 27 -14.43 1.47 -8.71
CA GLN A 27 -13.57 0.28 -8.76
C GLN A 27 -14.25 -0.93 -8.08
N ALA A 28 -14.75 -0.75 -6.86
CA ALA A 28 -15.47 -1.80 -6.14
C ALA A 28 -16.67 -2.32 -6.93
N ARG A 29 -17.45 -1.41 -7.51
CA ARG A 29 -18.59 -1.73 -8.36
C ARG A 29 -18.20 -2.54 -9.60
N HIS A 30 -17.12 -2.15 -10.28
CA HIS A 30 -16.64 -2.88 -11.47
C HIS A 30 -16.07 -4.25 -11.12
N ALA A 31 -15.33 -4.37 -10.02
CA ALA A 31 -14.83 -5.66 -9.54
C ALA A 31 -15.98 -6.62 -9.18
N ALA A 32 -17.07 -6.09 -8.62
CA ALA A 32 -18.30 -6.85 -8.35
C ALA A 32 -19.19 -7.07 -9.58
N SER A 33 -18.80 -6.59 -10.77
CA SER A 33 -19.60 -6.63 -12.01
C SER A 33 -21.01 -6.02 -11.86
N LEU A 34 -21.15 -5.01 -11.01
CA LEU A 34 -22.44 -4.33 -10.76
C LEU A 34 -22.59 -3.06 -11.61
N ASN A 35 -23.82 -2.72 -11.96
CA ASN A 35 -24.14 -1.37 -12.45
C ASN A 35 -24.57 -0.46 -11.28
N GLN A 36 -24.62 0.86 -11.50
CA GLN A 36 -24.96 1.83 -10.46
C GLN A 36 -26.34 1.61 -9.84
N LYS A 37 -27.32 1.15 -10.61
CA LYS A 37 -28.68 0.89 -10.11
C LYS A 37 -28.67 -0.29 -9.13
N THR A 38 -27.99 -1.37 -9.49
CA THR A 38 -27.89 -2.57 -8.65
C THR A 38 -27.14 -2.26 -7.36
N LEU A 39 -25.95 -1.65 -7.44
CA LEU A 39 -25.16 -1.31 -6.24
C LEU A 39 -25.93 -0.36 -5.32
N ALA A 40 -26.57 0.68 -5.88
CA ALA A 40 -27.34 1.61 -5.08
C ALA A 40 -28.50 0.93 -4.33
N SER A 41 -29.19 0.00 -4.99
CA SER A 41 -30.28 -0.77 -4.39
C SER A 41 -29.79 -1.61 -3.22
N VAL A 42 -28.71 -2.38 -3.39
CA VAL A 42 -28.21 -3.28 -2.34
C VAL A 42 -27.52 -2.52 -1.19
N SER A 43 -26.93 -1.36 -1.47
CA SER A 43 -26.30 -0.53 -0.45
C SER A 43 -27.27 0.47 0.19
N GLY A 44 -28.58 0.41 -0.10
CA GLY A 44 -29.59 1.31 0.45
C GLY A 44 -29.33 2.80 0.21
N THR A 45 -28.92 3.15 -1.02
CA THR A 45 -28.80 4.53 -1.51
C THR A 45 -29.53 4.71 -2.84
N SER A 46 -29.64 5.94 -3.34
CA SER A 46 -30.23 6.17 -4.67
C SER A 46 -29.16 6.08 -5.77
N ARG A 47 -29.53 5.65 -6.98
CA ARG A 47 -28.63 5.66 -8.15
C ARG A 47 -28.02 7.06 -8.38
N THR A 48 -28.83 8.10 -8.23
CA THR A 48 -28.39 9.50 -8.39
C THR A 48 -27.38 9.89 -7.31
N THR A 49 -27.60 9.48 -6.07
CA THR A 49 -26.67 9.70 -4.96
C THR A 49 -25.35 8.96 -5.18
N LEU A 50 -25.41 7.68 -5.56
CA LEU A 50 -24.22 6.88 -5.87
C LEU A 50 -23.42 7.50 -7.03
N SER A 51 -24.10 7.94 -8.10
CA SER A 51 -23.46 8.63 -9.20
C SER A 51 -22.79 9.94 -8.77
N ALA A 52 -23.43 10.72 -7.88
CA ALA A 52 -22.82 11.92 -7.33
C ALA A 52 -21.55 11.62 -6.52
N TYR A 53 -21.52 10.51 -5.76
CA TYR A 53 -20.32 10.05 -5.07
C TYR A 53 -19.23 9.60 -6.06
N GLU A 54 -19.55 8.75 -7.04
CA GLU A 54 -18.57 8.26 -8.04
C GLU A 54 -17.93 9.36 -8.90
N HIS A 55 -18.53 10.56 -8.94
CA HIS A 55 -18.01 11.73 -9.65
C HIS A 55 -17.48 12.82 -8.70
N GLY A 56 -17.33 12.53 -7.41
CA GLY A 56 -16.80 13.47 -6.42
C GLY A 56 -17.68 14.72 -6.16
N ARG A 57 -18.93 14.72 -6.64
CA ARG A 57 -19.87 15.85 -6.45
C ARG A 57 -20.46 15.89 -5.04
N LYS A 58 -20.43 14.76 -4.33
CA LYS A 58 -20.81 14.63 -2.92
C LYS A 58 -19.80 13.75 -2.21
N SER A 59 -19.60 14.00 -0.92
CA SER A 59 -18.82 13.13 -0.04
C SER A 59 -19.77 12.26 0.79
N PRO A 60 -19.61 10.93 0.80
CA PRO A 60 -20.36 10.05 1.69
C PRO A 60 -19.90 10.21 3.15
N THR A 61 -20.77 9.88 4.11
CA THR A 61 -20.31 9.63 5.49
C THR A 61 -19.48 8.35 5.54
N LEU A 62 -18.66 8.16 6.58
CA LEU A 62 -17.87 6.93 6.74
C LEU A 62 -18.78 5.68 6.79
N GLU A 63 -19.91 5.79 7.48
CA GLU A 63 -20.95 4.73 7.52
C GLU A 63 -21.50 4.42 6.12
N THR A 64 -21.83 5.45 5.33
CA THR A 64 -22.33 5.27 3.97
C THR A 64 -21.28 4.62 3.07
N ALA A 65 -20.01 5.06 3.18
CA ALA A 65 -18.92 4.49 2.42
C ALA A 65 -18.67 3.02 2.78
N GLY A 66 -18.65 2.69 4.07
CA GLY A 66 -18.53 1.33 4.57
C GLY A 66 -19.63 0.42 4.02
N ARG A 67 -20.90 0.86 4.08
CA ARG A 67 -22.04 0.10 3.55
C ARG A 67 -21.99 -0.11 2.03
N ILE A 68 -21.59 0.90 1.26
CA ILE A 68 -21.45 0.79 -0.20
C ILE A 68 -20.35 -0.21 -0.57
N LEU A 69 -19.19 -0.11 0.09
CA LEU A 69 -18.07 -1.02 -0.15
C LEU A 69 -18.43 -2.45 0.26
N ASP A 70 -19.08 -2.63 1.42
CA ASP A 70 -19.52 -3.94 1.91
C ASP A 70 -20.49 -4.62 0.95
N ALA A 71 -21.47 -3.87 0.43
CA ALA A 71 -22.42 -4.38 -0.55
C ALA A 71 -21.76 -4.76 -1.89
N ALA A 72 -20.56 -4.24 -2.17
CA ALA A 72 -19.73 -4.61 -3.32
C ALA A 72 -18.69 -5.71 -3.00
N GLY A 73 -18.70 -6.27 -1.78
CA GLY A 73 -17.76 -7.32 -1.35
C GLY A 73 -16.42 -6.81 -0.82
N PHE A 74 -16.32 -5.52 -0.48
CA PHE A 74 -15.09 -4.89 0.03
C PHE A 74 -15.27 -4.43 1.48
N ARG A 75 -14.17 -4.41 2.24
CA ARG A 75 -14.15 -3.83 3.59
C ARG A 75 -13.47 -2.47 3.54
N LEU A 76 -14.04 -1.50 4.25
CA LEU A 76 -13.36 -0.25 4.53
C LEU A 76 -12.47 -0.46 5.75
N THR A 77 -11.15 -0.49 5.53
CA THR A 77 -10.15 -0.76 6.56
C THR A 77 -9.24 0.45 6.75
N LEU A 78 -8.70 0.58 7.97
CA LEU A 78 -7.59 1.49 8.22
C LEU A 78 -6.29 0.80 7.82
N GLU A 79 -5.55 1.42 6.90
CA GLU A 79 -4.21 0.98 6.55
C GLU A 79 -3.20 2.04 6.93
N ALA A 80 -2.13 1.60 7.59
CA ALA A 80 -1.10 2.50 8.06
C ALA A 80 -0.18 2.87 6.88
N LYS A 81 0.01 4.17 6.63
CA LYS A 81 0.91 4.71 5.57
C LYS A 81 2.39 4.37 5.79
N VAL A 82 3.01 3.65 4.86
CA VAL A 82 4.46 3.36 4.89
C VAL A 82 5.25 4.60 4.44
N GLU A 83 6.22 5.00 5.24
CA GLU A 83 7.16 6.08 4.93
C GLU A 83 8.57 5.50 4.82
N PHE A 84 9.44 6.15 4.04
CA PHE A 84 10.78 5.63 3.80
C PHE A 84 11.83 6.61 4.30
N ALA A 85 12.79 6.07 5.03
CA ALA A 85 13.97 6.77 5.45
C ALA A 85 15.13 6.42 4.51
N THR A 86 15.72 7.43 3.88
CA THR A 86 16.91 7.25 3.03
C THR A 86 18.15 7.13 3.92
N ARG A 87 19.01 6.17 3.59
CA ARG A 87 20.26 5.89 4.28
C ARG A 87 21.40 5.84 3.28
N VAL A 88 22.60 6.11 3.77
CA VAL A 88 23.83 6.07 2.99
C VAL A 88 24.84 5.23 3.75
N THR A 89 25.44 4.26 3.08
CA THR A 89 26.52 3.44 3.63
C THR A 89 27.84 4.23 3.66
N GLY A 90 28.84 3.72 4.38
CA GLY A 90 30.16 4.37 4.43
C GLY A 90 30.87 4.50 3.08
N ASP A 91 30.54 3.65 2.10
CA ASP A 91 31.01 3.71 0.71
C ASP A 91 30.11 4.53 -0.21
N GLY A 92 29.14 5.28 0.33
CA GLY A 92 28.30 6.23 -0.40
C GLY A 92 27.09 5.62 -1.12
N ARG A 93 26.81 4.33 -0.96
CA ARG A 93 25.64 3.68 -1.57
C ARG A 93 24.36 4.05 -0.83
N ILE A 94 23.32 4.37 -1.59
CA ILE A 94 22.01 4.75 -1.05
C ILE A 94 21.13 3.52 -0.93
N PHE A 95 20.41 3.40 0.18
CA PHE A 95 19.34 2.44 0.37
C PHE A 95 18.20 3.04 1.18
N HIS A 96 17.07 2.35 1.25
CA HIS A 96 15.87 2.85 1.93
C HIS A 96 15.37 1.84 2.95
N VAL A 97 14.88 2.34 4.08
CA VAL A 97 14.26 1.52 5.13
C VAL A 97 12.81 2.02 5.33
N PRO A 98 11.80 1.16 5.19
CA PRO A 98 10.42 1.55 5.43
C PRO A 98 10.14 1.71 6.94
N SER A 99 9.13 2.50 7.28
CA SER A 99 8.68 2.69 8.66
C SER A 99 7.96 1.46 9.24
N ARG A 100 7.49 0.55 8.37
CA ARG A 100 6.87 -0.72 8.74
C ARG A 100 6.90 -1.71 7.58
N LEU A 101 6.80 -3.00 7.89
CA LEU A 101 6.68 -4.05 6.88
C LEU A 101 5.21 -4.26 6.50
N ARG A 102 4.94 -4.42 5.19
CA ARG A 102 3.59 -4.65 4.66
C ARG A 102 3.41 -6.09 4.22
N ARG A 103 2.17 -6.59 4.29
CA ARG A 103 1.79 -7.82 3.60
C ARG A 103 1.46 -7.53 2.15
N LEU A 104 1.88 -8.41 1.25
CA LEU A 104 1.56 -8.32 -0.17
C LEU A 104 0.50 -9.37 -0.55
N PRO A 105 -0.30 -9.11 -1.60
CA PRO A 105 -1.06 -10.17 -2.24
C PRO A 105 -0.15 -11.32 -2.66
N VAL A 106 -0.63 -12.56 -2.56
CA VAL A 106 0.17 -13.77 -2.82
C VAL A 106 0.89 -13.72 -4.17
N ALA A 107 0.19 -13.27 -5.23
CA ALA A 107 0.77 -13.15 -6.56
C ALA A 107 1.93 -12.14 -6.65
N ALA A 108 1.93 -11.10 -5.81
CA ALA A 108 3.03 -10.14 -5.74
C ALA A 108 4.17 -10.67 -4.85
N ALA A 109 3.83 -11.36 -3.76
CA ALA A 109 4.79 -11.91 -2.80
C ALA A 109 5.60 -13.09 -3.35
N LEU A 110 4.99 -13.91 -4.20
CA LEU A 110 5.52 -15.18 -4.71
C LEU A 110 5.52 -15.25 -6.25
N GLY A 111 5.31 -14.12 -6.93
CA GLY A 111 5.34 -14.06 -8.40
C GLY A 111 6.75 -13.86 -8.96
N VAL A 112 6.83 -13.72 -10.28
CA VAL A 112 8.07 -13.38 -10.99
C VAL A 112 8.24 -11.87 -11.05
N VAL A 113 9.38 -11.38 -10.56
CA VAL A 113 9.75 -9.96 -10.55
C VAL A 113 11.02 -9.72 -11.37
N ARG A 114 11.20 -8.50 -11.90
CA ARG A 114 12.49 -8.06 -12.43
C ARG A 114 13.18 -7.12 -11.46
N VAL A 115 14.33 -7.53 -10.94
CA VAL A 115 15.18 -6.68 -10.09
C VAL A 115 16.49 -6.44 -10.84
N ARG A 116 16.85 -5.17 -11.05
CA ARG A 116 18.06 -4.76 -11.79
C ARG A 116 18.17 -5.45 -13.17
N GLY A 117 17.05 -5.59 -13.87
CA GLY A 117 16.98 -6.19 -15.20
C GLY A 117 16.98 -7.73 -15.23
N ARG A 118 17.19 -8.41 -14.10
CA ARG A 118 17.14 -9.88 -14.01
C ARG A 118 15.79 -10.34 -13.47
N ALA A 119 15.22 -11.38 -14.08
CA ALA A 119 14.01 -12.02 -13.57
C ALA A 119 14.34 -12.92 -12.37
N HIS A 120 13.47 -12.89 -11.36
CA HIS A 120 13.53 -13.73 -10.17
C HIS A 120 12.12 -14.28 -9.91
N ASP A 121 12.00 -15.59 -9.75
CA ASP A 121 10.81 -16.25 -9.21
C ASP A 121 10.84 -16.17 -7.68
N LEU A 122 9.95 -15.36 -7.09
CA LEU A 122 9.90 -15.20 -5.64
C LEU A 122 9.31 -16.42 -4.90
N ALA A 123 8.71 -17.38 -5.63
CA ALA A 123 8.32 -18.66 -5.05
C ALA A 123 9.54 -19.54 -4.73
N ASP A 124 10.62 -19.44 -5.53
CA ASP A 124 11.89 -20.08 -5.22
C ASP A 124 12.61 -19.32 -4.10
N ARG A 125 12.92 -20.02 -3.00
CA ARG A 125 13.54 -19.39 -1.82
C ARG A 125 14.92 -18.80 -2.11
N GLY A 126 15.70 -19.44 -2.97
CA GLY A 126 17.03 -18.97 -3.35
C GLY A 126 16.97 -17.72 -4.21
N GLU A 127 16.08 -17.71 -5.22
CA GLU A 127 15.86 -16.54 -6.06
C GLU A 127 15.24 -15.38 -5.27
N ARG A 128 14.29 -15.66 -4.36
CA ARG A 128 13.75 -14.66 -3.44
C ARG A 128 14.83 -14.05 -2.55
N ARG A 129 15.76 -14.86 -2.02
CA ARG A 129 16.91 -14.37 -1.24
C ARG A 129 17.75 -13.39 -2.04
N ALA A 130 18.11 -13.75 -3.28
CA ALA A 130 18.89 -12.89 -4.16
C ALA A 130 18.14 -11.59 -4.49
N ALA A 131 16.85 -11.68 -4.82
CA ALA A 131 16.01 -10.52 -5.12
C ALA A 131 15.90 -9.59 -3.90
N TYR A 132 15.62 -10.13 -2.72
CA TYR A 132 15.47 -9.34 -1.50
C TYR A 132 16.79 -8.69 -1.09
N THR A 133 17.93 -9.40 -1.18
CA THR A 133 19.25 -8.77 -0.97
C THR A 133 19.45 -7.59 -1.92
N ALA A 134 19.15 -7.75 -3.21
CA ALA A 134 19.34 -6.67 -4.19
C ALA A 134 18.42 -5.47 -3.92
N LEU A 135 17.17 -5.71 -3.55
CA LEU A 135 16.19 -4.67 -3.21
C LEU A 135 16.56 -3.95 -1.91
N LEU A 136 16.92 -4.65 -0.85
CA LEU A 136 17.29 -4.04 0.44
C LEU A 136 18.58 -3.20 0.33
N CYS A 137 19.50 -3.58 -0.56
CA CYS A 137 20.77 -2.86 -0.74
C CYS A 137 20.68 -1.63 -1.67
N GLY A 138 19.59 -1.45 -2.41
CA GLY A 138 19.50 -0.31 -3.34
C GLY A 138 18.30 -0.29 -4.28
N GLY A 139 17.24 -1.04 -3.99
CA GLY A 139 15.94 -0.85 -4.64
C GLY A 139 15.28 0.43 -4.13
N GLY A 140 14.51 1.09 -5.00
CA GLY A 140 13.77 2.29 -4.64
C GLY A 140 12.57 2.00 -3.72
N PRO A 141 11.97 3.03 -3.09
CA PRO A 141 10.80 2.87 -2.23
C PRO A 141 9.64 2.13 -2.88
N GLN A 142 9.34 2.40 -4.16
CA GLN A 142 8.25 1.74 -4.89
C GLN A 142 8.55 0.26 -5.14
N GLU A 143 9.77 -0.09 -5.54
CA GLU A 143 10.16 -1.49 -5.75
C GLU A 143 10.10 -2.29 -4.44
N LEU A 144 10.50 -1.69 -3.32
CA LEU A 144 10.36 -2.31 -2.00
C LEU A 144 8.88 -2.54 -1.66
N LEU A 145 8.03 -1.55 -1.89
CA LEU A 145 6.59 -1.64 -1.67
C LEU A 145 5.90 -2.71 -2.52
N ASP A 146 6.36 -2.93 -3.74
CA ASP A 146 5.71 -3.83 -4.68
C ASP A 146 6.18 -5.29 -4.54
N HIS A 147 7.37 -5.51 -3.98
CA HIS A 147 8.04 -6.82 -4.07
C HIS A 147 8.52 -7.42 -2.75
N VAL A 148 8.63 -6.65 -1.67
CA VAL A 148 9.07 -7.16 -0.36
C VAL A 148 7.87 -7.40 0.55
N ASP A 149 7.51 -8.68 0.74
CA ASP A 149 6.52 -9.07 1.74
C ASP A 149 7.16 -9.16 3.12
N GLY A 150 6.53 -8.56 4.12
CA GLY A 150 7.04 -8.48 5.47
C GLY A 150 7.27 -9.84 6.14
N VAL A 151 6.36 -10.80 5.97
CA VAL A 151 6.49 -12.12 6.60
C VAL A 151 7.60 -12.91 5.95
N LEU A 152 7.66 -12.90 4.61
CA LEU A 152 8.73 -13.58 3.88
C LEU A 152 10.10 -12.95 4.12
N LEU A 153 10.15 -11.63 4.30
CA LEU A 153 11.40 -10.95 4.68
C LEU A 153 11.83 -11.36 6.08
N VAL A 154 10.95 -11.27 7.08
CA VAL A 154 11.27 -11.60 8.49
C VAL A 154 11.77 -13.03 8.63
N GLU A 155 11.17 -13.94 7.87
CA GLU A 155 11.52 -15.37 7.83
C GLU A 155 12.89 -15.63 7.17
N LEU A 156 13.28 -14.81 6.18
CA LEU A 156 14.52 -14.98 5.42
C LEU A 156 15.67 -14.07 5.91
N PHE A 157 15.40 -13.08 6.77
CA PHE A 157 16.28 -11.93 7.02
C PHE A 157 17.69 -12.32 7.49
N ASP A 158 17.79 -13.29 8.39
CA ASP A 158 19.09 -13.72 8.94
C ASP A 158 19.92 -14.52 7.91
N GLU A 159 19.29 -15.03 6.85
CA GLU A 159 19.92 -15.75 5.75
C GLU A 159 20.34 -14.87 4.55
N LEU A 160 19.93 -13.59 4.53
CA LEU A 160 20.27 -12.65 3.47
C LEU A 160 21.76 -12.27 3.52
N ASP A 161 22.42 -12.20 2.37
CA ASP A 161 23.79 -11.67 2.29
C ASP A 161 23.76 -10.14 2.21
N LEU A 162 23.57 -9.48 3.36
CA LEU A 162 23.47 -8.02 3.47
C LEU A 162 24.77 -7.42 4.01
N PRO A 163 25.23 -6.27 3.46
CA PRO A 163 26.29 -5.49 4.08
C PRO A 163 25.94 -5.15 5.55
N PRO A 164 26.92 -5.18 6.48
CA PRO A 164 26.66 -4.98 7.91
C PRO A 164 25.88 -3.69 8.22
N ALA A 165 26.16 -2.59 7.52
CA ALA A 165 25.46 -1.32 7.68
C ALA A 165 23.97 -1.41 7.28
N VAL A 166 23.65 -2.06 6.16
CA VAL A 166 22.27 -2.27 5.71
C VAL A 166 21.53 -3.17 6.70
N ARG A 167 22.19 -4.27 7.11
CA ARG A 167 21.65 -5.20 8.11
C ARG A 167 21.34 -4.51 9.43
N ALA A 168 22.23 -3.64 9.91
CA ALA A 168 22.03 -2.91 11.16
C ALA A 168 20.82 -1.96 11.11
N GLU A 169 20.62 -1.26 10.00
CA GLU A 169 19.49 -0.33 9.83
C GLU A 169 18.13 -1.06 9.67
N TRP A 170 18.11 -2.22 9.01
CA TRP A 170 16.87 -3.00 8.83
C TRP A 170 16.49 -3.85 10.05
N ARG A 171 17.45 -4.24 10.89
CA ARG A 171 17.21 -5.17 12.01
C ARG A 171 16.16 -4.66 13.01
N PRO A 172 16.18 -3.40 13.48
CA PRO A 172 15.16 -2.90 14.40
C PRO A 172 13.73 -3.06 13.85
N LEU A 173 13.54 -2.79 12.56
CA LEU A 173 12.25 -2.96 11.89
C LEU A 173 11.82 -4.43 11.85
N VAL A 174 12.73 -5.33 11.48
CA VAL A 174 12.44 -6.77 11.40
C VAL A 174 12.11 -7.35 12.78
N GLU A 175 12.84 -6.97 13.82
CA GLU A 175 12.54 -7.42 15.19
C GLU A 175 11.24 -6.82 15.72
N ALA A 176 10.97 -5.54 15.45
CA ALA A 176 9.70 -4.91 15.82
C ALA A 176 8.50 -5.60 15.16
N ALA A 177 8.61 -5.95 13.88
CA ALA A 177 7.55 -6.65 13.14
C ALA A 177 7.22 -8.04 13.71
N ARG A 178 8.17 -8.71 14.38
CA ARG A 178 7.91 -9.99 15.09
C ARG A 178 7.06 -9.80 16.35
N GLN A 179 7.05 -8.59 16.92
CA GLN A 179 6.39 -8.25 18.18
C GLN A 179 5.12 -7.41 17.98
N GLU A 180 4.93 -6.85 16.78
CA GLU A 180 3.79 -6.01 16.45
C GLU A 180 2.49 -6.84 16.41
N ALA A 181 1.65 -6.66 17.42
CA ALA A 181 0.22 -6.91 17.27
C ALA A 181 -0.32 -5.81 16.34
N GLY A 182 -0.98 -6.18 15.24
CA GLY A 182 -1.41 -5.25 14.18
C GLY A 182 -2.22 -4.05 14.69
N VAL A 183 -2.65 -3.17 13.77
CA VAL A 183 -3.32 -1.88 14.05
C VAL A 183 -4.73 -2.05 14.64
N ILE A 184 -4.87 -2.75 15.76
CA ILE A 184 -6.06 -2.81 16.62
C ILE A 184 -5.57 -3.07 18.06
N LYS A 185 -5.55 -2.00 18.86
CA LYS A 185 -5.66 -2.05 20.32
C LYS A 185 -6.86 -1.21 20.72
#